data_AF-E6PEI9-F1
#
_entry.id   AF-E6PEI9-F1
#
_cell.length_a   1.000
_cell.length_b   1.000
_cell.length_c   1.000
_cell.angle_alpha   90.00
_cell.angle_beta   90.00
_cell.angle_gamma   90.00
#
_symmetry.space_group_name_H-M   'P 1'
#
loop_
_entity.id
_entity.type
_entity.pdbx_description
1 polymer ?
#
loop_
_entity_poly.entity_id
_entity_poly.type
_entity_poly.pdbx_seq_one_letter_code
_entity_poly.pdbx_strand_id
1 'polypeptide(L)' 'MKQNSPNNSSIGAEIAWLLGFLVVFAIALLLLNIYLVPHHFNDKVADTAAGVIAAILYVVARRWAMLRTKR' A
#
# COMPACT_ATOMS: atom_id res chain seq x y z
N MET A 1 -31.36 -21.53 11.24
CA MET A 1 -30.08 -21.04 11.80
C MET A 1 -29.22 -20.56 10.64
N LYS A 2 -28.96 -19.25 10.56
CA LYS A 2 -28.26 -18.61 9.45
C LYS A 2 -26.77 -18.87 9.62
N GLN A 3 -26.14 -19.58 8.67
CA GLN A 3 -24.70 -19.85 8.68
C GLN A 3 -23.94 -18.52 8.65
N ASN A 4 -23.32 -18.15 9.77
CA ASN A 4 -22.30 -17.11 9.80
C ASN A 4 -21.07 -17.66 9.09
N SER A 5 -20.89 -17.33 7.81
CA SER A 5 -19.63 -17.57 7.12
C SER A 5 -18.52 -16.88 7.91
N PRO A 6 -17.48 -17.58 8.39
CA PRO A 6 -16.35 -16.94 9.03
C PRO A 6 -15.54 -16.25 7.95
N ASN A 7 -15.89 -14.99 7.69
CA ASN A 7 -15.05 -13.99 7.05
C ASN A 7 -13.89 -13.62 8.00
N ASN A 8 -13.12 -14.63 8.39
CA ASN A 8 -11.94 -14.49 9.23
C ASN A 8 -10.79 -14.01 8.34
N SER A 9 -10.78 -12.73 7.98
CA SER A 9 -9.52 -12.08 7.63
C SER A 9 -8.64 -12.18 8.87
N SER A 10 -7.72 -13.14 8.87
CA SER A 10 -6.84 -13.41 10.00
C SER A 10 -6.10 -12.11 10.34
N ILE A 11 -6.10 -11.68 11.61
CA ILE A 11 -5.44 -10.44 12.06
C ILE A 11 -3.99 -10.37 11.53
N GLY A 12 -3.30 -11.51 11.49
CA GLY A 12 -1.95 -11.61 10.91
C GLY A 12 -1.88 -11.25 9.42
N ALA A 13 -2.91 -11.54 8.63
CA ALA A 13 -2.98 -11.14 7.23
C ALA A 13 -3.16 -9.62 7.09
N GLU A 14 -3.95 -8.99 7.96
CA GLU A 14 -4.09 -7.52 7.96
C GLU A 14 -2.79 -6.82 8.34
N ILE A 15 -2.08 -7.34 9.35
CA ILE A 15 -0.76 -6.84 9.74
C ILE A 15 0.23 -7.00 8.58
N ALA A 16 0.23 -8.14 7.89
CA ALA A 16 1.09 -8.36 6.73
C ALA A 16 0.78 -7.38 5.59
N TRP A 17 -0.49 -7.06 5.36
CA TRP A 17 -0.91 -6.04 4.38
C TRP A 17 -0.45 -4.64 4.77
N LEU A 18 -0.56 -4.27 6.05
CA LEU A 18 -0.11 -2.97 6.56
C LEU A 18 1.42 -2.84 6.49
N LEU A 19 2.16 -3.89 6.84
CA LEU A 19 3.62 -3.92 6.68
C LEU A 19 4.02 -3.83 5.20
N GLY A 20 3.33 -4.56 4.32
CA GLY A 20 3.53 -4.46 2.87
C GLY A 20 3.29 -3.04 2.35
N PHE A 21 2.22 -2.38 2.81
CA PHE A 21 1.96 -0.98 2.51
C PHE A 21 3.10 -0.07 2.95
N LEU A 22 3.55 -0.22 4.21
CA LEU A 22 4.61 0.60 4.77
C LEU A 22 5.92 0.47 3.98
N VAL A 23 6.27 -0.74 3.57
CA VAL A 23 7.46 -0.99 2.73
C VAL A 23 7.33 -0.33 1.37
N VAL A 24 6.18 -0.48 0.69
CA VAL A 24 5.94 0.15 -0.61
C VAL A 24 5.97 1.67 -0.51
N PHE A 25 5.39 2.23 0.55
CA PHE A 25 5.43 3.66 0.84
C PHE A 25 6.86 4.17 1.06
N ALA A 26 7.66 3.47 1.88
CA ALA A 26 9.05 3.84 2.13
C ALA A 26 9.92 3.77 0.86
N ILE A 27 9.72 2.75 0.02
CA ILE A 27 10.43 2.63 -1.27
C ILE A 27 10.00 3.76 -2.22
N ALA A 28 8.70 4.04 -2.32
CA ALA A 28 8.19 5.13 -3.14
C ALA A 28 8.76 6.48 -2.69
N LEU A 29 8.80 6.75 -1.39
CA LEU A 29 9.43 7.94 -0.82
C LEU A 29 10.90 8.03 -1.17
N LEU A 30 11.65 6.95 -0.99
CA LEU A 30 13.09 6.94 -1.27
C LEU A 30 13.37 7.19 -2.75
N LEU A 31 12.62 6.55 -3.66
CA LEU A 31 12.74 6.77 -5.10
C LEU A 31 12.37 8.20 -5.49
N LEU A 32 11.27 8.72 -4.96
CA LEU A 32 10.84 10.08 -5.25
C LEU A 32 11.84 11.09 -4.73
N ASN A 33 12.37 10.90 -3.52
CA ASN A 33 13.36 11.77 -2.93
C ASN A 33 14.67 11.75 -3.75
N ILE A 34 15.18 10.58 -4.14
CA ILE A 34 16.37 10.48 -5.02
C ILE A 34 16.15 11.19 -6.35
N TYR A 35 14.94 11.12 -6.92
CA TYR A 35 14.63 11.71 -8.22
C TYR A 35 14.34 13.22 -8.15
N LEU A 36 13.74 13.69 -7.05
CA LEU A 36 13.30 15.08 -6.84
C LEU A 36 14.36 15.96 -6.16
N VAL A 37 15.24 15.40 -5.31
CA VAL A 37 16.40 16.10 -4.71
C VAL A 37 17.27 16.81 -5.75
N PRO A 38 17.67 16.19 -6.88
CA PRO A 38 18.46 16.90 -7.89
C PRO A 38 17.70 18.00 -8.64
N HIS A 39 16.37 18.10 -8.48
CA HIS A 39 15.53 19.10 -9.16
C HIS A 39 15.09 20.27 -8.26
N HIS A 40 15.64 20.43 -7.05
CA HIS A 40 15.22 21.45 -6.07
C HIS A 40 13.70 21.45 -5.78
N PHE A 41 13.06 20.29 -5.88
CA PHE A 41 11.62 20.17 -5.62
C PHE A 41 11.31 20.27 -4.13
N ASN A 42 10.14 20.80 -3.79
CA ASN A 42 9.71 20.95 -2.41
C ASN A 42 9.44 19.57 -1.79
N ASP A 43 10.18 19.23 -0.73
CA ASP A 43 10.11 17.92 -0.04
C ASP A 43 8.68 17.55 0.37
N LYS A 44 7.85 18.53 0.74
CA LYS A 44 6.43 18.32 1.09
C LYS A 44 5.61 17.75 -0.06
N VAL A 45 5.90 18.17 -1.29
CA VAL A 45 5.22 17.67 -2.50
C VAL A 45 5.69 16.26 -2.80
N ALA A 46 6.97 15.96 -2.60
CA ALA A 46 7.52 14.62 -2.76
C ALA A 46 6.84 13.62 -1.80
N ASP A 47 6.70 14.02 -0.54
CA ASP A 47 6.09 13.21 0.51
C ASP A 47 4.60 12.95 0.23
N THR A 48 3.88 14.01 -0.19
CA THR A 48 2.46 13.90 -0.57
C THR A 48 2.28 12.99 -1.80
N ALA A 49 3.12 13.14 -2.82
CA ALA A 49 3.04 12.33 -4.03
C ALA A 49 3.37 10.85 -3.76
N ALA A 50 4.38 10.57 -2.94
CA ALA A 50 4.70 9.20 -2.51
C ALA A 50 3.54 8.56 -1.72
N GLY A 51 2.86 9.34 -0.88
CA GLY A 51 1.65 8.89 -0.16
C GLY A 51 0.52 8.50 -1.11
N VAL A 52 0.25 9.34 -2.11
CA VAL A 52 -0.76 9.05 -3.14
C VAL A 52 -0.40 7.80 -3.94
N ILE A 53 0.85 7.67 -4.39
CA ILE A 53 1.32 6.51 -5.15
C ILE A 53 1.18 5.23 -4.31
N ALA A 54 1.63 5.26 -3.06
CA ALA A 54 1.54 4.11 -2.16
C ALA A 54 0.09 3.71 -1.89
N ALA A 55 -0.80 4.68 -1.68
CA ALA A 55 -2.23 4.42 -1.47
C ALA A 55 -2.87 3.75 -2.69
N ILE A 56 -2.57 4.22 -3.90
CA ILE A 56 -3.05 3.60 -5.15
C ILE A 56 -2.53 2.16 -5.26
N LEU A 57 -1.23 1.96 -5.05
CA LEU A 57 -0.62 0.62 -5.10
C LEU A 57 -1.23 -0.33 -4.08
N TYR A 58 -1.51 0.14 -2.86
CA TYR A 58 -2.18 -0.64 -1.83
C TYR A 58 -3.56 -1.13 -2.26
N VAL A 59 -4.39 -0.21 -2.78
CA VAL A 59 -5.75 -0.53 -3.23
C VAL A 59 -5.71 -1.52 -4.39
N VAL A 60 -4.81 -1.32 -5.35
CA VAL A 60 -4.65 -2.22 -6.51
C VAL A 60 -4.17 -3.60 -6.06
N ALA A 61 -3.13 -3.67 -5.23
CA ALA A 61 -2.58 -4.93 -4.73
C ALA A 61 -3.61 -5.70 -3.89
N ARG A 62 -4.34 -5.01 -3.01
CA ARG A 62 -5.39 -5.60 -2.17
C ARG A 62 -6.55 -6.12 -3.02
N ARG A 63 -6.99 -5.36 -4.02
CA ARG A 63 -8.03 -5.80 -4.97
C ARG A 63 -7.58 -7.02 -5.78
N TRP A 64 -6.34 -7.03 -6.24
CA TRP A 64 -5.80 -8.14 -7.04
C TRP A 64 -5.63 -9.42 -6.22
N ALA A 65 -5.16 -9.30 -4.97
CA ALA A 65 -5.06 -10.43 -4.06
C ALA A 65 -6.44 -11.03 -3.75
N MET A 66 -7.45 -10.20 -3.47
CA MET A 66 -8.82 -10.68 -3.26
C MET A 66 -9.39 -11.38 -4.50
N LEU A 67 -9.07 -10.90 -5.71
CA LEU A 67 -9.47 -11.56 -6.95
C LEU A 67 -8.77 -12.92 -7.14
N ARG A 68 -7.50 -13.05 -6.75
CA ARG A 68 -6.78 -14.34 -6.79
C ARG A 68 -7.31 -15.34 -5.78
N THR A 69 -7.67 -14.92 -4.57
CA THR A 69 -8.22 -15.83 -3.53
C THR A 69 -9.62 -16.37 -3.87
N LYS A 70 -10.33 -15.75 -4.82
CA LYS A 70 -11.64 -16.23 -5.30
C LYS A 70 -11.57 -17.24 -6.46
N ARG A 71 -10.39 -17.47 -7.06
CA ARG A 71 -10.15 -18.55 -8.02
C ARG A 71 -9.60 -19.77 -7.31
#